data_AF-A0A0N1NGD0-F1
#
_entry.id   AF-A0A0N1NGD0-F1
#
_cell.length_a   1.000
_cell.length_b   1.000
_cell.length_c   1.000
_cell.angle_alpha   90.00
_cell.angle_beta   90.00
_cell.angle_gamma   90.00
#
_symmetry.space_group_name_H-M   'P 1'
#
loop_
_entity.id
_entity.type
_entity.pdbx_description
1 polymer ?
#
loop_
_entity_poly.entity_id
_entity_poly.type
_entity_poly.pdbx_seq_one_letter_code
_entity_poly.pdbx_strand_id
1 'polypeptide(L)'
;MTESGQRAVPEPCAVPEERATPAERVLDGLPPCRPPPEGQFTPAYRPVEVYDESGRPWPATVTGWWTSPEGAAACRLRLADARTPRWTPFDTDRIVPLVQGGT
;
A
#
# COMPACT_ATOMS: atom_id res chain seq x y z
N MET A 1 -57.78 6.23 22.41
CA MET A 1 -56.47 5.87 23.00
C MET A 1 -55.79 4.95 22.02
N THR A 2 -55.01 5.51 21.11
CA THR A 2 -54.27 4.79 20.06
C THR A 2 -52.82 4.71 20.49
N GLU A 3 -52.37 3.53 20.91
CA GLU A 3 -50.95 3.28 21.17
C GLU A 3 -50.33 2.77 19.88
N SER A 4 -49.57 3.65 19.21
CA SER A 4 -48.75 3.32 18.07
C SER A 4 -47.56 2.47 18.54
N GLY A 5 -47.67 1.15 18.36
CA GLY A 5 -46.56 0.22 18.50
C GLY A 5 -45.49 0.54 17.45
N GLN A 6 -44.48 1.31 17.87
CA GLN A 6 -43.32 1.68 17.09
C GLN A 6 -42.56 0.39 16.68
N ARG A 7 -42.71 -0.03 15.42
CA ARG A 7 -41.83 -1.06 14.83
C ARG A 7 -40.41 -0.52 14.85
N ALA A 8 -39.58 -1.06 15.74
CA ALA A 8 -38.14 -0.91 15.67
C ALA A 8 -37.68 -1.47 14.33
N VAL A 9 -37.39 -0.58 13.39
CA VAL A 9 -36.57 -0.92 12.22
C VAL A 9 -35.17 -1.20 12.77
N PRO A 10 -34.58 -2.39 12.57
CA PRO A 10 -33.18 -2.57 12.89
C PRO A 10 -32.38 -1.60 12.01
N GLU A 11 -31.53 -0.80 12.64
CA GLU A 11 -30.52 -0.01 11.94
C GLU A 11 -29.80 -0.94 10.95
N PRO A 12 -29.52 -0.51 9.70
CA PRO A 12 -28.70 -1.31 8.82
C PRO A 12 -27.39 -1.55 9.56
N CYS A 13 -27.01 -2.82 9.75
CA CYS A 13 -25.68 -3.19 10.22
C CYS A 13 -24.69 -2.34 9.44
N ALA A 14 -24.08 -1.35 10.09
CA ALA A 14 -23.07 -0.53 9.47
C ALA A 14 -21.99 -1.51 9.02
N VAL A 15 -21.93 -1.77 7.72
CA VAL A 15 -20.73 -2.34 7.12
C VAL A 15 -19.62 -1.43 7.59
N PRO A 16 -18.59 -1.93 8.29
CA PRO A 16 -17.49 -1.06 8.68
C PRO A 16 -16.98 -0.45 7.38
N GLU A 17 -17.21 0.86 7.21
CA GLU A 17 -16.52 1.64 6.20
C GLU A 17 -15.06 1.26 6.38
N GLU A 18 -14.54 0.52 5.40
CA GLU A 18 -13.22 -0.07 5.45
C GLU A 18 -12.23 1.09 5.40
N ARG A 19 -11.98 1.71 6.55
CA ARG A 19 -11.08 2.83 6.67
C ARG A 19 -9.71 2.31 6.32
N ALA A 20 -9.25 2.70 5.13
CA ALA A 20 -7.89 2.47 4.69
C ALA A 20 -6.94 2.84 5.83
N THR A 21 -6.07 1.89 6.20
CA THR A 21 -5.06 2.12 7.23
C THR A 21 -4.15 3.27 6.80
N PRO A 22 -3.46 3.95 7.73
CA PRO A 22 -2.48 4.97 7.36
C PRO A 22 -1.47 4.45 6.33
N ALA A 23 -1.01 3.20 6.47
CA ALA A 23 -0.12 2.55 5.51
C ALA A 23 -0.77 2.35 4.13
N GLU A 24 -2.05 1.98 4.07
CA GLU A 24 -2.79 1.90 2.80
C GLU A 24 -2.87 3.27 2.13
N ARG A 25 -3.13 4.34 2.89
CA ARG A 25 -3.15 5.71 2.35
C ARG A 25 -1.80 6.14 1.80
N VAL A 26 -0.70 5.76 2.45
CA VAL A 26 0.66 6.02 1.93
C VAL A 26 0.84 5.31 0.59
N LEU A 27 0.43 4.05 0.49
CA LEU A 27 0.47 3.30 -0.77
C LEU A 27 -0.50 3.85 -1.83
N ASP A 28 -1.63 4.44 -1.46
CA ASP A 28 -2.56 5.14 -2.35
C ASP A 28 -1.97 6.46 -2.87
N GLY A 29 -1.12 7.13 -2.09
CA GLY A 29 -0.42 8.35 -2.48
C GLY A 29 0.78 8.13 -3.43
N LEU A 30 1.15 6.87 -3.67
CA LEU A 30 2.18 6.52 -4.65
C LEU A 30 1.57 6.34 -6.04
N PRO A 31 2.29 6.71 -7.11
CA PRO A 31 1.81 6.50 -8.46
C PRO A 31 1.59 4.99 -8.70
N PRO A 32 0.39 4.57 -9.14
CA PRO A 32 0.13 3.17 -9.43
C PRO A 32 0.92 2.75 -10.67
N CYS A 33 1.45 1.54 -10.66
CA CYS A 33 2.02 0.91 -11.85
C CYS A 33 1.23 -0.36 -12.21
N ARG A 34 1.17 -0.68 -13.50
CA ARG A 34 0.64 -1.97 -13.95
C ARG A 34 1.57 -3.07 -13.40
N PRO A 35 1.03 -4.17 -12.84
CA PRO A 35 1.86 -5.31 -12.48
C PRO A 35 2.57 -5.89 -13.72
N PRO A 36 3.78 -6.42 -13.57
CA PRO A 36 4.43 -7.19 -14.63
C PRO A 36 3.55 -8.36 -15.09
N PRO A 37 3.74 -8.83 -16.34
CA PRO A 37 3.23 -10.14 -16.74
C PRO A 37 3.68 -11.23 -15.76
N GLU A 38 2.87 -12.29 -15.62
CA GLU A 38 3.17 -13.37 -14.69
C GLU A 38 4.57 -13.96 -14.95
N GLY A 39 5.36 -14.10 -13.89
CA GLY A 39 6.74 -14.62 -13.94
C GLY A 39 7.80 -13.63 -14.44
N GLN A 40 7.43 -12.40 -14.86
CA GLN A 40 8.38 -11.40 -15.35
C GLN A 40 8.82 -10.40 -14.28
N PHE A 41 9.03 -10.85 -13.04
CA PHE A 41 9.57 -10.01 -11.99
C PHE A 41 10.65 -10.74 -11.21
N THR A 42 11.61 -9.99 -10.70
CA THR A 42 12.65 -10.51 -9.83
C THR A 42 12.18 -10.38 -8.38
N PRO A 43 11.96 -11.47 -7.63
CA PRO A 43 11.64 -11.37 -6.22
C PRO A 43 12.80 -10.71 -5.47
N ALA A 44 12.47 -9.87 -4.50
CA ALA A 44 13.43 -9.24 -3.61
C ALA A 44 12.85 -9.17 -2.21
N TYR A 45 13.69 -8.99 -1.20
CA TYR A 45 13.25 -8.74 0.17
C TYR A 45 14.18 -7.70 0.76
N ARG A 46 14.01 -6.44 0.33
CA ARG A 46 14.84 -5.32 0.78
C ARG A 46 14.02 -4.37 1.65
N PRO A 47 14.45 -4.08 2.89
CA PRO A 47 13.81 -3.05 3.71
C PRO A 47 14.07 -1.66 3.12
N VAL A 48 13.04 -0.82 3.12
CA VAL A 48 13.08 0.55 2.60
C VAL A 48 12.23 1.46 3.49
N GLU A 49 12.46 2.77 3.40
CA GLU A 49 11.53 3.79 3.87
C GLU A 49 10.77 4.38 2.69
N VAL A 50 9.46 4.54 2.87
CA VAL A 50 8.59 5.22 1.91
C VAL A 50 8.15 6.54 2.54
N TYR A 51 8.41 7.64 1.84
CA TYR A 51 8.01 8.96 2.27
C TYR A 51 6.63 9.29 1.73
N ASP A 52 5.71 9.66 2.63
CA ASP A 52 4.39 10.15 2.23
C ASP A 52 4.46 11.60 1.71
N GLU A 53 3.32 12.15 1.27
CA GLU A 53 3.26 13.52 0.74
C GLU A 53 3.65 14.60 1.77
N SER A 54 3.58 14.28 3.07
CA SER A 54 4.03 15.16 4.15
C SER A 54 5.52 15.00 4.46
N GLY A 55 6.23 14.12 3.76
CA GLY A 55 7.64 13.80 3.99
C GLY A 55 7.87 12.95 5.24
N ARG A 56 6.83 12.30 5.79
CA ARG A 56 7.00 11.37 6.91
C ARG A 56 7.46 10.00 6.38
N PRO A 57 8.50 9.38 6.96
CA PRO A 57 8.94 8.05 6.56
C PRO A 57 8.03 6.97 7.12
N TRP A 58 7.78 5.95 6.30
CA TRP A 58 7.03 4.75 6.64
C TRP A 58 7.87 3.51 6.33
N PRO A 59 8.02 2.57 7.29
CA PRO A 59 8.78 1.36 7.06
C PRO A 59 8.05 0.45 6.07
N ALA A 60 8.77 0.02 5.04
CA ALA A 60 8.27 -0.87 4.00
C ALA A 60 9.32 -1.89 3.58
N THR A 61 8.89 -2.86 2.79
CA THR A 61 9.75 -3.85 2.16
C THR A 61 9.46 -3.88 0.68
N VAL A 62 10.50 -3.74 -0.14
CA VAL A 62 10.44 -4.12 -1.56
C VAL A 62 10.47 -5.64 -1.64
N THR A 63 9.36 -6.20 -2.11
CA THR A 63 9.13 -7.65 -2.27
C THR A 63 9.41 -8.15 -3.69
N GLY A 64 9.65 -7.23 -4.64
CA GLY A 64 9.95 -7.57 -6.02
C GLY A 64 10.30 -6.35 -6.86
N TRP A 65 11.01 -6.61 -7.96
CA TRP A 65 11.44 -5.63 -8.95
C TRP A 65 10.99 -6.05 -10.34
N TRP A 66 10.67 -5.08 -11.16
CA TRP A 66 10.40 -5.26 -12.57
C TRP A 66 10.90 -4.05 -13.35
N THR A 67 11.42 -4.31 -14.53
CA THR A 67 11.76 -3.25 -15.49
C THR A 67 10.82 -3.38 -16.67
N SER A 68 10.08 -2.31 -16.98
CA SER A 68 9.22 -2.29 -18.15
C SER A 68 10.04 -2.43 -19.43
N PRO A 69 9.43 -2.85 -20.55
CA PRO A 69 10.12 -2.88 -21.85
C PRO A 69 10.68 -1.52 -22.29
N GLU A 70 10.14 -0.42 -21.75
CA GLU A 70 10.58 0.95 -21.99
C GLU A 70 11.76 1.37 -21.10
N GLY A 71 12.22 0.48 -20.22
CA GLY A 71 13.35 0.72 -19.31
C GLY A 71 12.98 1.33 -17.95
N ALA A 72 11.69 1.56 -17.67
CA ALA A 72 11.25 2.12 -16.39
C ALA A 72 11.26 1.06 -15.30
N ALA A 73 11.93 1.35 -14.17
CA ALA A 73 11.94 0.46 -13.01
C ALA A 73 10.68 0.63 -12.16
N ALA A 74 10.07 -0.48 -11.77
CA ALA A 74 8.98 -0.56 -10.82
C ALA A 74 9.34 -1.53 -9.70
N CYS A 75 8.81 -1.27 -8.52
CA CYS A 75 8.99 -2.12 -7.35
C CYS A 75 7.65 -2.48 -6.72
N ARG A 76 7.61 -3.64 -6.07
CA ARG A 76 6.45 -4.11 -5.32
C ARG A 76 6.65 -3.82 -3.84
N LEU A 77 5.96 -2.82 -3.33
CA LEU A 77 6.06 -2.39 -1.93
C LEU A 77 5.04 -3.10 -1.04
N ARG A 78 5.48 -3.49 0.15
CA ARG A 78 4.64 -3.95 1.24
C ARG A 78 4.93 -3.13 2.48
N LEU A 79 3.93 -2.43 3.01
CA LEU A 79 4.01 -1.80 4.33
C LEU A 79 3.44 -2.77 5.38
N ALA A 80 3.92 -2.68 6.63
CA ALA A 80 3.56 -3.61 7.70
C ALA A 80 2.04 -3.65 7.99
N ASP A 81 1.37 -2.49 7.95
CA ASP A 81 -0.07 -2.33 8.21
C ASP A 81 -0.92 -2.24 6.93
N ALA A 82 -0.34 -2.52 5.77
CA ALA A 82 -1.07 -2.57 4.51
C ALA A 82 -1.41 -4.02 4.13
N ARG A 83 -2.68 -4.28 3.81
CA ARG A 83 -3.15 -5.63 3.49
C ARG A 83 -2.55 -6.16 2.20
N THR A 84 -2.42 -5.30 1.20
CA THR A 84 -2.03 -5.71 -0.14
C THR A 84 -0.77 -4.97 -0.59
N PRO A 85 0.28 -5.70 -0.98
CA PRO A 85 1.45 -5.07 -1.57
C PRO A 85 1.10 -4.50 -2.96
N ARG A 86 1.70 -3.37 -3.32
CA ARG A 86 1.39 -2.66 -4.56
C ARG A 86 2.61 -2.43 -5.44
N TRP A 87 2.38 -2.44 -6.74
CA TRP A 87 3.38 -2.04 -7.73
C TRP A 87 3.34 -0.54 -7.94
N THR A 88 4.51 0.08 -7.87
CA THR A 88 4.70 1.51 -8.10
C THR A 88 6.03 1.73 -8.84
N PRO A 89 6.16 2.78 -9.68
CA PRO A 89 7.46 3.19 -10.19
C PRO A 89 8.47 3.37 -9.06
N PHE A 90 9.71 2.96 -9.28
CA PHE A 90 10.76 3.22 -8.31
C PHE A 90 11.21 4.67 -8.39
N ASP A 91 10.93 5.41 -7.33
CA ASP A 91 11.28 6.82 -7.16
C ASP A 91 12.27 6.91 -6.00
N THR A 92 13.49 7.40 -6.26
CA THR A 92 14.56 7.47 -5.26
C THR A 92 14.37 8.58 -4.23
N ASP A 93 13.55 9.60 -4.52
CA ASP A 93 13.20 10.66 -3.58
C ASP A 93 12.13 10.19 -2.60
N ARG A 94 11.27 9.25 -3.02
CA ARG A 94 10.19 8.70 -2.17
C ARG A 94 10.51 7.35 -1.55
N ILE A 95 11.38 6.54 -2.14
CA ILE A 95 11.67 5.17 -1.72
C ILE A 95 13.17 5.03 -1.45
N VAL A 96 13.54 5.09 -0.18
CA VAL A 96 14.93 5.09 0.26
C VAL A 96 15.30 3.71 0.80
N PRO A 97 16.27 2.99 0.21
CA PRO A 97 16.74 1.73 0.75
C PRO A 97 17.35 1.90 2.13
N LEU A 98 16.90 1.09 3.09
CA LEU A 98 17.55 1.03 4.39
C LEU A 98 18.83 0.22 4.24
N VAL A 99 19.98 0.88 4.43
CA VAL A 99 21.26 0.17 4.55
C VAL A 99 21.19 -0.75 5.76
N GLN A 100 21.28 -2.05 5.52
CA GLN A 100 21.47 -3.01 6.60
C GLN A 100 22.89 -2.80 7.14
N GLY A 101 23.01 -1.98 8.18
CA GLY A 101 24.27 -1.79 8.88
C GLY A 101 24.74 -3.14 9.39
N GLY A 102 25.81 -3.67 8.78
CA GLY A 102 26.52 -4.82 9.31
C GLY A 102 27.13 -4.42 10.65
N THR A 103 26.71 -5.08 11.72
CA THR A 103 27.53 -5.22 12.93
C THR A 103 28.51 -6.35 12.72
#